data_AF-A0A8T7BP30-F1
#
_entry.id   AF-A0A8T7BP30-F1
#
_cell.length_a   1.000
_cell.length_b   1.000
_cell.length_c   1.000
_cell.angle_alpha   90.00
_cell.angle_beta   90.00
_cell.angle_gamma   90.00
#
_symmetry.space_group_name_H-M   'P 1'
#
loop_
_entity.id
_entity.type
_entity.pdbx_description
1 polymer ?
#
loop_
_entity_poly.entity_id
_entity_poly.type
_entity_poly.pdbx_seq_one_letter_code
_entity_poly.pdbx_strand_id
1 'polypeptide(L)'
;VLLHKKPAIHPLSLLTSLILFGALISLPLFLFEFFQGKYIQLNHQVITGLIVIAIFPSVLSYMCWNKGIELVGANRAGLFLNLVPILTAILAYIFIDEVISWYHFFGLIIIISGIWLFNLRQPPARQS
;
A
#
# COMPACT_ATOMS: atom_id res chain seq x y z
N VAL A 1 19.83 7.97 -21.87
CA VAL A 1 20.89 6.93 -21.99
C VAL A 1 21.45 6.53 -20.60
N LEU A 2 20.67 6.62 -19.51
CA LEU A 2 21.14 6.33 -18.13
C LEU A 2 20.23 5.34 -17.38
N LEU A 3 19.84 4.21 -17.98
CA LEU A 3 19.02 3.19 -17.31
C LEU A 3 19.45 1.78 -17.72
N HIS A 4 20.64 1.33 -17.26
CA HIS A 4 21.07 -0.06 -17.50
C HIS A 4 21.72 -0.77 -16.32
N LYS A 5 21.80 -0.14 -15.14
CA LYS A 5 22.14 -0.87 -13.92
C LYS A 5 20.96 -0.82 -12.97
N LYS A 6 20.01 -1.75 -13.17
CA LYS A 6 19.22 -2.24 -12.04
C LYS A 6 20.27 -2.80 -11.06
N PRO A 7 20.50 -2.20 -9.89
CA PRO A 7 21.36 -2.84 -8.92
C PRO A 7 20.75 -4.22 -8.65
N ALA A 8 21.57 -5.27 -8.70
CA ALA A 8 21.16 -6.66 -8.49
C ALA A 8 20.86 -6.91 -7.01
N ILE A 9 20.07 -6.04 -6.39
CA ILE A 9 19.64 -6.16 -5.02
C ILE A 9 18.43 -7.08 -5.05
N HIS A 10 18.50 -8.16 -4.28
CA HIS A 10 17.38 -9.07 -4.12
C HIS A 10 16.14 -8.27 -3.68
N PRO A 11 14.95 -8.44 -4.28
CA PRO A 11 13.78 -7.62 -3.98
C PRO A 11 13.42 -7.53 -2.49
N LEU A 12 13.66 -8.61 -1.73
CA LEU A 12 13.50 -8.59 -0.26
C LEU A 12 14.46 -7.64 0.44
N SER A 13 15.70 -7.48 -0.03
CA SER A 13 16.68 -6.57 0.58
C SER A 13 16.25 -5.11 0.43
N LEU A 14 15.57 -4.78 -0.66
CA LEU A 14 14.94 -3.47 -0.83
C LEU A 14 13.77 -3.29 0.16
N LEU A 15 12.90 -4.29 0.29
CA LEU A 15 11.79 -4.26 1.24
C LEU A 15 12.28 -4.12 2.69
N THR A 16 13.30 -4.88 3.10
CA THR A 16 13.88 -4.78 4.45
C THR A 16 14.48 -3.41 4.70
N SER A 17 15.14 -2.82 3.70
CA SER A 17 15.71 -1.48 3.82
C SER A 17 14.63 -0.42 4.01
N LEU A 18 13.51 -0.52 3.27
CA LEU A 18 12.36 0.37 3.42
C LEU A 18 11.71 0.23 4.80
N ILE A 19 11.53 -1.00 5.30
CA ILE A 19 10.97 -1.26 6.63
C ILE A 19 11.86 -0.68 7.73
N LEU A 20 13.18 -0.89 7.65
CA LEU A 20 14.13 -0.33 8.60
C LEU A 20 14.13 1.20 8.60
N PHE A 21 14.09 1.80 7.41
CA PHE A 21 14.05 3.25 7.29
C PHE A 21 12.73 3.82 7.84
N GLY A 22 11.60 3.17 7.54
CA GLY A 22 10.30 3.53 8.12
C GLY A 22 10.28 3.40 9.64
N ALA A 23 10.86 2.35 10.20
CA ALA A 23 10.98 2.16 11.64
C ALA A 23 11.85 3.25 12.29
N LEU A 24 12.97 3.63 11.66
CA LEU A 24 13.83 4.72 12.13
C LEU A 24 13.12 6.07 12.13
N ILE A 25 12.34 6.37 11.08
CA ILE A 25 11.57 7.62 10.99
C ILE A 25 10.44 7.66 12.03
N SER A 26 9.81 6.51 12.31
CA SER A 26 8.76 6.42 13.32
C SER A 26 9.27 6.46 14.76
N LEU A 27 10.56 6.14 14.99
CA LEU A 27 11.18 6.12 16.31
C LEU A 27 11.03 7.45 17.10
N PRO A 28 11.35 8.65 16.56
CA PRO A 28 11.19 9.90 17.29
C PRO A 28 9.72 10.19 17.67
N LEU A 29 8.76 9.83 16.81
CA LEU A 29 7.33 9.97 17.11
C LEU A 29 6.91 9.03 18.26
N PHE A 30 7.38 7.78 18.22
CA PHE A 30 7.16 6.83 19.30
C PHE A 30 7.74 7.32 20.63
N LEU A 31 8.98 7.84 20.62
CA LEU A 31 9.61 8.41 21.82
C LEU A 31 8.82 9.61 22.35
N PHE A 32 8.31 10.47 21.47
CA PHE A 32 7.49 11.62 21.87
C PHE A 32 6.18 11.20 22.57
N GLU A 33 5.52 10.14 22.11
CA GLU A 33 4.35 9.57 22.78
C GLU A 33 4.70 8.89 24.10
N PHE A 34 5.84 8.20 24.14
CA PHE A 34 6.36 7.54 25.34
C PHE A 34 6.64 8.54 26.47
N PHE A 35 7.27 9.68 26.16
CA PHE A 35 7.50 10.76 27.13
C PHE A 35 6.21 11.44 27.61
N GLN A 36 5.12 11.36 26.84
CA GLN A 36 3.78 11.82 27.27
C GLN A 36 3.03 10.79 28.12
N GLY A 37 3.65 9.65 28.46
CA GLY A 37 3.03 8.61 29.27
C GLY A 37 2.00 7.76 28.53
N LYS A 38 1.96 7.83 27.19
CA LYS A 38 1.14 6.92 26.37
C LYS A 38 1.92 5.63 26.16
N TYR A 39 1.50 4.57 26.85
CA TYR A 39 2.11 3.25 26.71
C TYR A 39 1.25 2.37 25.80
N ILE A 40 1.91 1.65 24.89
CA ILE A 40 1.26 0.60 24.12
C ILE A 40 1.00 -0.56 25.08
N GLN A 41 -0.28 -0.87 25.32
CA GLN A 41 -0.64 -2.10 26.01
C GLN A 41 -0.46 -3.26 25.04
N LEU A 42 0.63 -4.02 25.23
CA LEU A 42 0.92 -5.23 24.48
C LEU A 42 -0.07 -6.32 24.90
N ASN A 43 -1.23 -6.35 24.26
CA ASN A 43 -2.20 -7.42 24.39
C ASN A 43 -2.03 -8.44 23.25
N HIS A 44 -2.63 -9.62 23.41
CA HIS A 44 -2.54 -10.67 22.41
C HIS A 44 -3.06 -10.22 21.03
N GLN A 45 -4.12 -9.40 21.02
CA GLN A 45 -4.74 -8.87 19.80
C GLN A 45 -3.82 -7.94 19.00
N VAL A 46 -3.04 -7.10 19.67
CA VAL A 46 -2.06 -6.19 19.05
C VAL A 46 -0.92 -7.00 18.44
N ILE A 47 -0.42 -8.00 19.17
CA ILE A 47 0.68 -8.84 18.70
C ILE A 47 0.24 -9.65 17.46
N THR A 48 -0.92 -10.30 17.51
CA THR A 48 -1.45 -11.06 16.37
C THR A 48 -1.75 -10.16 15.18
N GLY A 49 -2.34 -8.99 15.40
CA GLY A 49 -2.57 -7.99 14.35
C GLY A 49 -1.28 -7.53 13.66
N LEU A 50 -0.23 -7.24 14.45
CA LEU A 50 1.08 -6.86 13.90
C LEU A 50 1.69 -7.97 13.05
N ILE A 51 1.61 -9.23 13.49
CA ILE A 51 2.14 -10.38 12.74
C ILE A 51 1.39 -10.55 11.41
N VAL A 52 0.05 -10.47 11.44
CA VAL A 52 -0.77 -10.60 10.23
C VAL A 52 -0.43 -9.50 9.22
N ILE A 53 -0.33 -8.25 9.67
CA ILE A 53 -0.01 -7.10 8.80
C ILE A 53 1.45 -7.17 8.30
N ALA A 54 2.39 -7.61 9.13
CA ALA A 54 3.79 -7.76 8.71
C ALA A 54 3.96 -8.84 7.63
N ILE A 55 3.19 -9.93 7.68
CA ILE A 55 3.36 -11.04 6.74
C ILE A 55 2.53 -10.82 5.48
N PHE A 56 1.22 -10.57 5.61
CA PHE A 56 0.29 -10.58 4.47
C PHE A 56 0.39 -9.31 3.60
N PRO A 57 -0.04 -8.13 4.07
CA PRO A 57 -0.05 -6.94 3.24
C PRO A 57 1.35 -6.37 2.98
N SER A 58 2.38 -6.80 3.74
CA SER A 58 3.76 -6.37 3.50
C SER A 58 4.54 -7.36 2.64
N VAL A 59 4.98 -8.49 3.21
CA VAL A 59 5.91 -9.41 2.51
C VAL A 59 5.22 -10.13 1.33
N LEU A 60 4.08 -10.78 1.58
CA LEU A 60 3.38 -11.54 0.54
C LEU A 60 2.85 -10.64 -0.57
N SER A 61 2.21 -9.53 -0.23
CA SER A 61 1.74 -8.54 -1.21
C SER A 61 2.88 -8.03 -2.10
N TYR A 62 4.02 -7.69 -1.50
CA TYR A 62 5.19 -7.21 -2.25
C TYR A 62 5.75 -8.29 -3.20
N MET A 63 5.80 -9.55 -2.77
CA MET A 63 6.22 -10.66 -3.63
C MET A 63 5.24 -10.87 -4.80
N CYS A 64 3.94 -10.88 -4.51
CA CYS A 64 2.89 -11.00 -5.53
C CYS A 64 2.91 -9.83 -6.51
N TRP A 65 3.15 -8.62 -6.02
CA TRP A 65 3.24 -7.41 -6.84
C TRP A 65 4.44 -7.46 -7.80
N ASN A 66 5.62 -7.80 -7.28
CA ASN A 66 6.81 -7.96 -8.12
C ASN A 66 6.63 -9.06 -9.16
N LYS A 67 6.02 -10.19 -8.77
CA LYS A 67 5.73 -11.28 -9.71
C LYS A 67 4.69 -10.86 -10.75
N GLY A 68 3.66 -10.13 -10.36
CA GLY A 68 2.66 -9.56 -11.25
C GLY A 68 3.28 -8.63 -12.29
N ILE A 69 4.15 -7.71 -11.85
CA ILE A 69 4.90 -6.82 -12.77
C ILE A 69 5.75 -7.63 -13.74
N GLU A 70 6.42 -8.69 -13.28
CA GLU A 70 7.22 -9.57 -14.14
C GLU A 70 6.36 -10.26 -15.21
N LEU A 71 5.14 -10.69 -14.87
CA LEU A 71 4.25 -11.42 -15.76
C LEU A 71 3.48 -10.54 -16.76
N VAL A 72 2.92 -9.41 -16.30
CA VAL A 72 2.05 -8.56 -17.14
C VAL A 72 2.69 -7.23 -17.57
N GLY A 73 3.87 -6.92 -17.05
CA GLY A 73 4.58 -5.66 -17.30
C GLY A 73 4.07 -4.50 -16.44
N ALA A 74 4.96 -3.54 -16.14
CA ALA A 74 4.70 -2.42 -15.22
C ALA A 74 3.51 -1.54 -15.64
N ASN A 75 3.31 -1.33 -16.95
CA ASN A 75 2.22 -0.48 -17.44
C ASN A 75 0.84 -1.08 -17.14
N ARG A 76 0.67 -2.40 -17.36
CA ARG A 76 -0.60 -3.09 -17.06
C ARG A 76 -0.76 -3.30 -15.56
N ALA A 77 0.31 -3.63 -14.83
CA ALA A 77 0.27 -3.76 -13.38
C ALA A 77 -0.21 -2.47 -12.70
N GLY A 78 0.26 -1.30 -13.16
CA GLY A 78 -0.14 0.00 -12.64
C GLY A 78 -1.65 0.27 -12.70
N LEU A 79 -2.37 -0.29 -13.68
CA LEU A 79 -3.83 -0.17 -13.76
C LEU A 79 -4.55 -0.87 -12.59
N PHE A 80 -4.00 -1.95 -12.05
CA PHE A 80 -4.56 -2.65 -10.90
C PHE A 80 -4.50 -1.82 -9.61
N LEU A 81 -3.57 -0.87 -9.51
CA LEU A 81 -3.51 0.03 -8.35
C LEU A 81 -4.75 0.92 -8.27
N ASN A 82 -5.39 1.23 -9.40
CA ASN A 82 -6.65 1.98 -9.40
C ASN A 82 -7.83 1.18 -8.81
N LEU A 83 -7.71 -0.15 -8.74
CA LEU A 83 -8.72 -1.02 -8.13
C LEU A 83 -8.53 -1.13 -6.62
N VAL A 84 -7.36 -0.80 -6.09
CA VAL A 84 -7.06 -0.89 -4.64
C VAL A 84 -8.10 -0.14 -3.80
N PRO A 85 -8.47 1.12 -4.07
CA PRO A 85 -9.45 1.83 -3.24
C PRO A 85 -10.82 1.15 -3.23
N ILE A 86 -11.25 0.61 -4.38
CA ILE A 86 -12.54 -0.06 -4.53
C ILE A 86 -12.54 -1.38 -3.74
N LEU A 87 -11.49 -2.19 -3.91
CA LEU A 87 -11.34 -3.44 -3.18
C LEU A 87 -11.22 -3.21 -1.68
N THR A 88 -10.43 -2.21 -1.26
CA THR A 88 -10.30 -1.83 0.15
C THR A 88 -11.64 -1.44 0.76
N ALA A 89 -12.47 -0.65 0.06
CA ALA A 89 -13.79 -0.27 0.55
C ALA A 89 -14.73 -1.49 0.70
N ILE A 90 -14.71 -2.40 -0.28
CA ILE A 90 -15.51 -3.65 -0.22
C ILE A 90 -15.05 -4.52 0.96
N LEU A 91 -13.72 -4.69 1.12
CA LEU A 91 -13.17 -5.46 2.23
C LEU A 91 -13.49 -4.83 3.59
N ALA A 92 -13.41 -3.50 3.71
CA ALA A 92 -13.76 -2.79 4.94
C ALA A 92 -15.22 -3.03 5.33
N TYR A 93 -16.15 -2.94 4.38
CA TYR A 93 -17.56 -3.27 4.63
C TYR A 93 -17.76 -4.71 5.13
N ILE A 94 -17.08 -5.68 4.51
CA ILE A 94 -17.24 -7.11 4.84
C ILE A 94 -16.59 -7.49 6.18
N PHE A 95 -15.39 -6.96 6.47
CA PHE A 95 -14.58 -7.41 7.60
C PHE A 95 -14.69 -6.52 8.84
N ILE A 96 -15.03 -5.24 8.67
CA ILE A 96 -15.06 -4.24 9.74
C ILE A 96 -16.52 -3.90 10.11
N ASP A 97 -17.50 -4.49 9.43
CA ASP A 97 -18.93 -4.15 9.54
C ASP A 97 -19.16 -2.63 9.47
N GLU A 98 -18.33 -1.93 8.68
CA GLU A 98 -18.36 -0.48 8.60
C GLU A 98 -19.67 -0.07 7.90
N VAL A 99 -20.58 0.56 8.66
CA VAL A 99 -21.86 1.02 8.12
C VAL A 99 -21.55 2.04 7.04
N ILE A 100 -21.90 1.72 5.78
CA ILE A 100 -21.72 2.59 4.63
C ILE A 100 -22.61 3.82 4.80
N SER A 101 -22.08 4.80 5.53
CA SER A 101 -22.68 6.11 5.70
C SER A 101 -22.43 6.96 4.46
N TRP A 102 -23.20 8.04 4.28
CA TRP A 102 -23.16 8.93 3.11
C TRP A 102 -21.75 9.46 2.79
N TYR A 103 -20.87 9.58 3.78
CA TYR A 103 -19.48 10.00 3.59
C TYR A 103 -18.65 9.01 2.74
N HIS A 104 -18.94 7.71 2.77
CA HIS A 104 -18.31 6.72 1.90
C HIS A 104 -18.66 6.96 0.43
N PHE A 105 -19.88 7.45 0.16
CA PHE A 105 -20.31 7.76 -1.20
C PHE A 105 -19.58 8.99 -1.76
N PHE A 106 -19.37 10.03 -0.94
CA PHE A 106 -18.52 11.16 -1.32
C PHE A 106 -17.06 10.74 -1.56
N GLY A 107 -16.51 9.88 -0.71
CA GLY A 107 -15.19 9.30 -0.90
C GLY A 107 -15.09 8.53 -2.23
N LEU A 108 -16.10 7.71 -2.55
CA LEU A 108 -16.18 6.96 -3.81
C LEU A 108 -16.20 7.90 -5.02
N ILE A 109 -17.00 8.97 -4.99
CA ILE A 109 -17.06 9.97 -6.07
C ILE A 109 -15.70 10.66 -6.27
N ILE A 110 -15.01 11.02 -5.18
CA ILE A 110 -13.69 11.64 -5.24
C ILE A 110 -12.66 10.68 -5.85
N ILE A 111 -12.68 9.41 -5.45
CA ILE A 111 -11.79 8.38 -6.00
C ILE A 111 -12.05 8.18 -7.50
N ILE A 112 -13.32 8.00 -7.90
CA ILE A 112 -13.71 7.79 -9.30
C ILE A 112 -13.32 8.99 -10.16
N SER A 113 -13.59 10.21 -9.69
CA SER A 113 -13.21 11.44 -10.42
C SER A 113 -11.69 11.59 -10.54
N GLY A 114 -10.92 11.23 -9.51
CA GLY A 114 -9.46 11.18 -9.56
C GLY A 114 -8.93 10.18 -10.59
N ILE A 115 -9.49 8.96 -10.60
CA ILE A 115 -9.14 7.92 -11.60
C ILE A 115 -9.50 8.39 -13.01
N TRP A 116 -10.67 9.00 -13.19
CA TRP A 116 -11.11 9.50 -14.49
C TRP A 116 -10.18 10.61 -15.01
N LEU A 117 -9.84 11.59 -14.17
CA LEU A 117 -8.90 12.66 -14.51
C LEU A 117 -7.50 12.13 -14.84
N PHE A 118 -7.03 11.13 -14.10
CA PHE A 118 -5.74 10.49 -14.36
C PHE A 118 -5.72 9.77 -15.71
N ASN A 119 -6.77 9.03 -16.03
CA ASN A 119 -6.89 8.34 -17.32
C ASN A 119 -7.02 9.31 -18.50
N LEU A 120 -7.70 10.45 -18.32
CA LEU A 120 -7.79 11.50 -19.36
C LEU A 120 -6.44 12.17 -19.68
N ARG A 121 -5.48 12.12 -18.75
CA ARG A 121 -4.13 12.70 -18.93
C ARG A 121 -3.09 11.73 -19.46
N GLN A 122 -3.44 10.46 -19.69
CA GLN A 122 -2.56 9.56 -20.43
C GLN A 122 -2.66 9.93 -21.91
N PRO A 123 -1.62 10.50 -22.55
CA PRO A 123 -1.64 10.69 -23.99
C PRO A 123 -1.81 9.30 -24.64
N PRO A 124 -2.59 9.19 -25.71
CA PRO A 124 -2.84 7.90 -26.36
C PRO A 124 -1.48 7.24 -26.64
N ALA A 125 -1.30 6.04 -26.09
CA ALA A 125 -0.10 5.25 -26.32
C ALA A 125 0.11 5.18 -27.83
N ARG A 126 1.18 5.82 -28.32
CA ARG A 126 1.61 5.74 -29.70
C ARG A 126 2.02 4.28 -29.94
N GLN A 127 1.07 3.48 -30.42
CA GLN A 127 1.32 2.16 -30.96
C GLN A 127 2.12 2.38 -32.25
N SER A 128 3.43 2.14 -32.17
CA SER A 128 4.30 1.91 -33.34
C SER A 128 5.07 0.64 -33.10
#